data_AF-A0A3D0T0L6-F1
#
_entry.id   AF-A0A3D0T0L6-F1
#
_cell.length_a   1.000
_cell.length_b   1.000
_cell.length_c   1.000
_cell.angle_alpha   90.00
_cell.angle_beta   90.00
_cell.angle_gamma   90.00
#
_symmetry.space_group_name_H-M   'P 1'
#
loop_
_entity.id
_entity.type
_entity.pdbx_description
1 polymer ?
#
loop_
_entity_poly.entity_id
_entity_poly.type
_entity_poly.pdbx_seq_one_letter_code
_entity_poly.pdbx_strand_id
1 'polypeptide(L)'
;MLFSFKPCFCAPKLAIVLTLLVMILNLFVPQKVQAAVVLEEPHFCGPFRSEAETLPHIVPVLYDVVSGATGEERNWQLLHDLFAPTATITPLFHREGMPDISVLTASEFVELNKLLFKDVGFYETETYNQTIQVGHMATVISAYESRESPDKPAYSRGINTFQLVNDGRRWCVISVTWDSDKGGHDIAGSIAEVFGTE
;
A
#
# COMPACT_ATOMS: atom_id res chain seq x y z
N MET A 1 78.38 46.31 50.39
CA MET A 1 77.22 47.11 49.94
C MET A 1 76.92 46.72 48.50
N LEU A 2 75.71 46.26 48.20
CA LEU A 2 74.92 46.64 47.02
C LEU A 2 73.62 45.81 47.01
N PHE A 3 72.54 46.51 46.66
CA PHE A 3 71.16 46.25 47.04
C PHE A 3 70.48 45.14 46.21
N SER A 4 69.61 44.38 46.86
CA SER A 4 68.66 43.47 46.23
C SER A 4 67.40 44.24 45.85
N PHE A 5 67.09 44.30 44.55
CA PHE A 5 65.78 44.72 44.03
C PHE A 5 64.94 43.47 43.74
N LYS A 6 63.75 43.37 44.34
CA LYS A 6 62.69 42.45 43.92
C LYS A 6 61.68 43.21 43.06
N PRO A 7 61.33 42.75 41.85
CA PRO A 7 60.18 43.25 41.13
C PRO A 7 58.91 42.54 41.63
N CYS A 8 57.89 43.32 41.96
CA CYS A 8 56.56 42.87 42.31
C CYS A 8 55.76 42.69 41.02
N PHE A 9 55.58 41.45 40.55
CA PHE A 9 54.68 41.15 39.43
C PHE A 9 53.25 41.02 39.96
N CYS A 10 52.45 42.05 39.69
CA CYS A 10 51.01 42.04 39.89
C CYS A 10 50.32 41.57 38.59
N ALA A 11 49.36 40.64 38.75
CA ALA A 11 48.29 40.23 37.85
C ALA A 11 48.46 38.95 37.00
N PRO A 12 47.71 37.88 37.36
CA PRO A 12 47.17 36.92 36.41
C PRO A 12 45.63 36.90 36.37
N LYS A 13 44.94 37.75 37.15
CA LYS A 13 43.48 37.65 37.34
C LYS A 13 42.65 37.97 36.08
N LEU A 14 43.13 38.82 35.18
CA LEU A 14 42.36 39.22 33.99
C LEU A 14 42.33 38.15 32.89
N ALA A 15 43.42 37.37 32.73
CA ALA A 15 43.51 36.31 31.72
C ALA A 15 42.63 35.09 32.08
N ILE A 16 42.47 34.80 33.38
CA ILE A 16 41.62 33.72 33.89
C ILE A 16 40.14 34.06 33.71
N VAL A 17 39.75 35.31 33.93
CA VAL A 17 38.35 35.75 33.74
C VAL A 17 37.95 35.70 32.27
N LEU A 18 38.84 36.10 31.35
CA LEU A 18 38.55 36.07 29.91
C LEU A 18 38.44 34.64 29.34
N THR A 19 39.26 33.71 29.84
CA THR A 19 39.20 32.29 29.43
C THR A 19 37.96 31.57 29.99
N LEU A 20 37.57 31.84 31.23
CA LEU A 20 36.30 31.33 31.79
C LEU A 20 35.08 31.87 31.02
N LEU A 21 35.09 33.14 30.61
CA LEU A 21 33.98 33.74 29.86
C LEU A 21 33.82 33.10 28.46
N VAL A 22 34.93 32.80 27.77
CA VAL A 22 34.91 32.11 26.46
C VAL A 22 34.45 30.65 26.60
N MET A 23 34.82 29.96 27.69
CA MET A 23 34.34 28.60 27.98
C MET A 23 32.83 28.57 28.25
N ILE A 24 32.28 29.57 28.95
CA ILE A 24 30.84 29.67 29.23
C ILE A 24 30.05 30.03 27.97
N LEU A 25 30.59 30.86 27.06
CA LEU A 25 29.91 31.19 25.79
C LEU A 25 29.76 29.97 24.86
N ASN A 26 30.70 29.02 24.89
CA ASN A 26 30.63 27.79 24.09
C ASN A 26 29.65 26.74 24.63
N LEU A 27 29.22 26.84 25.89
CA LEU A 27 28.22 25.94 26.49
C LEU A 27 26.77 26.29 26.10
N PHE A 28 26.54 27.46 25.50
CA PHE A 28 25.23 27.94 25.05
C PHE A 28 25.04 27.92 23.53
N VAL A 29 25.90 27.20 22.79
CA VAL A 29 25.61 26.91 21.38
C VAL A 29 24.52 25.84 21.35
N PRO A 30 23.30 26.14 20.84
CA PRO A 30 22.29 25.11 20.69
C PRO A 30 22.83 24.06 19.73
N GLN A 31 23.03 22.85 20.24
CA GLN A 31 23.39 21.71 19.41
C GLN A 31 22.23 21.52 18.43
N LYS A 32 22.44 21.85 17.14
CA LYS A 32 21.45 21.56 16.10
C LYS A 32 21.23 20.06 16.13
N VAL A 33 20.08 19.63 16.65
CA VAL A 33 19.61 18.27 16.50
C VAL A 33 19.34 18.12 15.01
N GLN A 34 20.31 17.58 14.29
CA GLN A 34 20.10 17.20 12.91
C GLN A 34 19.10 16.03 12.97
N ALA A 35 17.88 16.26 12.51
CA ALA A 35 16.93 15.17 12.31
C ALA A 35 17.63 14.13 11.44
N ALA A 36 17.90 12.96 12.00
CA ALA A 36 18.42 11.85 11.21
C ALA A 36 17.36 11.56 10.16
N VAL A 37 17.70 11.83 8.89
CA VAL A 37 16.92 11.31 7.77
C VAL A 37 17.13 9.80 7.82
N VAL A 38 16.19 9.10 8.45
CA VAL A 38 16.11 7.64 8.32
C VAL A 38 15.80 7.42 6.85
N LEU A 39 16.80 6.97 6.09
CA LEU A 39 16.56 6.40 4.78
C LEU A 39 15.77 5.12 5.05
N GLU A 40 14.44 5.20 4.96
CA GLU A 40 13.62 3.99 4.92
C GLU A 40 14.20 3.12 3.81
N GLU A 41 14.65 1.90 4.16
CA GLU A 41 14.98 0.93 3.12
C GLU A 41 13.77 0.81 2.19
N PRO A 42 13.96 0.71 0.86
CA PRO A 42 12.84 0.63 -0.05
C PRO A 42 12.00 -0.60 0.29
N HIS A 43 10.88 -0.37 0.94
CA HIS A 43 9.94 -1.42 1.31
C HIS A 43 9.26 -1.92 0.06
N PHE A 44 9.22 -3.25 -0.11
CA PHE A 44 8.79 -3.85 -1.37
C PHE A 44 7.30 -3.62 -1.67
N CYS A 45 6.48 -3.25 -0.69
CA CYS A 45 5.10 -2.88 -0.96
C CYS A 45 4.98 -1.45 -1.53
N GLY A 46 5.94 -0.56 -1.29
CA GLY A 46 5.87 0.85 -1.72
C GLY A 46 5.42 1.80 -0.60
N PRO A 47 4.70 2.91 -0.89
CA PRO A 47 4.34 3.90 0.12
C PRO A 47 3.41 3.32 1.18
N PHE A 48 3.46 3.84 2.41
CA PHE A 48 2.52 3.43 3.46
C PHE A 48 1.09 3.91 3.16
N ARG A 49 0.11 3.04 3.42
CA ARG A 49 -1.32 3.29 3.29
C ARG A 49 -2.03 2.67 4.48
N SER A 50 -2.80 3.45 5.24
CA SER A 50 -3.57 2.95 6.40
C SER A 50 -4.63 1.94 5.99
N GLU A 51 -5.16 2.05 4.77
CA GLU A 51 -6.11 1.11 4.16
C GLU A 51 -5.54 -0.31 4.05
N ALA A 52 -4.20 -0.43 4.05
CA ALA A 52 -3.48 -1.69 3.94
C ALA A 52 -2.76 -2.10 5.24
N GLU A 53 -2.98 -1.40 6.36
CA GLU A 53 -2.32 -1.73 7.63
C GLU A 53 -2.72 -3.13 8.11
N THR A 54 -3.97 -3.53 7.89
CA THR A 54 -4.50 -4.83 8.29
C THR A 54 -5.03 -5.62 7.10
N LEU A 55 -4.85 -6.95 7.14
CA LEU A 55 -5.24 -7.85 6.07
C LEU A 55 -6.76 -7.81 5.76
N PRO A 56 -7.69 -7.73 6.73
CA PRO A 56 -9.13 -7.73 6.41
C PRO A 56 -9.61 -6.48 5.67
N HIS A 57 -8.85 -5.38 5.66
CA HIS A 57 -9.30 -4.12 5.07
C HIS A 57 -8.91 -3.97 3.59
N ILE A 58 -7.79 -4.56 3.17
CA ILE A 58 -7.23 -4.29 1.83
C ILE A 58 -8.16 -4.76 0.70
N VAL A 59 -8.76 -5.95 0.81
CA VAL A 59 -9.64 -6.51 -0.23
C VAL A 59 -10.94 -5.71 -0.38
N PRO A 60 -11.69 -5.38 0.69
CA PRO A 60 -12.83 -4.47 0.59
C PRO A 60 -12.49 -3.12 -0.06
N VAL A 61 -11.34 -2.53 0.30
CA VAL A 61 -10.92 -1.25 -0.29
C VAL A 61 -10.62 -1.39 -1.79
N LEU A 62 -10.08 -2.54 -2.24
CA LEU A 62 -9.89 -2.80 -3.66
C LEU A 62 -11.23 -2.83 -4.42
N TYR A 63 -12.26 -3.46 -3.86
CA TYR A 63 -13.62 -3.44 -4.42
C TYR A 63 -14.19 -2.02 -4.53
N ASP A 64 -13.99 -1.20 -3.49
CA ASP A 64 -14.41 0.21 -3.50
C ASP A 64 -13.69 1.01 -4.60
N VAL A 65 -12.39 0.78 -4.79
CA VAL A 65 -11.58 1.50 -5.78
C VAL A 65 -12.00 1.20 -7.22
N VAL A 66 -12.35 -0.05 -7.53
CA VAL A 66 -12.80 -0.42 -8.89
C VAL A 66 -14.27 -0.08 -9.12
N SER A 67 -15.06 0.13 -8.06
CA SER A 67 -16.48 0.45 -8.14
C SER A 67 -16.72 1.95 -8.34
N GLY A 68 -17.74 2.31 -9.11
CA GLY A 68 -18.12 3.70 -9.33
C GLY A 68 -19.19 3.88 -10.40
N ALA A 69 -19.91 5.00 -10.30
CA ALA A 69 -20.90 5.39 -11.30
C ALA A 69 -20.26 5.76 -12.65
N THR A 70 -21.06 5.83 -13.71
CA THR A 70 -20.60 6.32 -15.00
C THR A 70 -20.01 7.73 -14.85
N GLY A 71 -18.77 7.92 -15.30
CA GLY A 71 -18.08 9.21 -15.24
C GLY A 71 -17.55 9.60 -13.86
N GLU A 72 -17.70 8.75 -12.84
CA GLU A 72 -17.10 8.96 -11.52
C GLU A 72 -15.58 8.72 -11.57
N GLU A 73 -14.81 9.61 -10.95
CA GLU A 73 -13.37 9.46 -10.83
C GLU A 73 -13.04 8.46 -9.73
N ARG A 74 -12.51 7.30 -10.13
CA ARG A 74 -12.03 6.26 -9.21
C ARG A 74 -10.63 6.58 -8.70
N ASN A 75 -10.33 6.16 -7.47
CA ASN A 75 -9.04 6.41 -6.84
C ASN A 75 -7.95 5.44 -7.34
N TRP A 76 -7.54 5.59 -8.60
CA TRP A 76 -6.51 4.76 -9.23
C TRP A 76 -5.15 4.85 -8.53
N GLN A 77 -4.83 5.99 -7.91
CA GLN A 77 -3.60 6.11 -7.14
C GLN A 77 -3.61 5.21 -5.90
N LEU A 78 -4.76 5.08 -5.22
CA LEU A 78 -4.90 4.11 -4.15
C LEU A 78 -4.75 2.68 -4.66
N LEU A 79 -5.31 2.33 -5.84
CA LEU A 79 -5.03 1.02 -6.44
C LEU A 79 -3.51 0.79 -6.57
N HIS A 80 -2.78 1.73 -7.18
CA HIS A 80 -1.33 1.61 -7.34
C HIS A 80 -0.60 1.41 -6.01
N ASP A 81 -0.99 2.14 -4.97
CA ASP A 81 -0.34 2.05 -3.67
C ASP A 81 -0.69 0.76 -2.92
N LEU A 82 -1.85 0.14 -3.18
CA LEU A 82 -2.23 -1.15 -2.58
C LEU A 82 -1.52 -2.35 -3.20
N PHE A 83 -0.99 -2.22 -4.40
CA PHE A 83 -0.22 -3.25 -5.09
C PHE A 83 1.28 -3.07 -4.85
N ALA A 84 2.03 -4.18 -4.79
CA ALA A 84 3.48 -4.12 -4.90
C ALA A 84 3.87 -3.60 -6.30
N PRO A 85 5.00 -2.89 -6.46
CA PRO A 85 5.44 -2.38 -7.77
C PRO A 85 5.63 -3.47 -8.84
N THR A 86 5.89 -4.71 -8.41
CA THR A 86 6.08 -5.88 -9.28
C THR A 86 4.85 -6.79 -9.36
N ALA A 87 3.69 -6.33 -8.89
CA ALA A 87 2.50 -7.16 -8.82
C ALA A 87 1.93 -7.47 -10.21
N THR A 88 1.29 -8.63 -10.33
CA THR A 88 0.62 -9.07 -11.57
C THR A 88 -0.88 -9.18 -11.38
N ILE A 89 -1.61 -8.82 -12.42
CA ILE A 89 -3.07 -8.87 -12.50
C ILE A 89 -3.40 -9.74 -13.70
N THR A 90 -4.06 -10.89 -13.47
CA THR A 90 -4.29 -11.91 -14.50
C THR A 90 -5.78 -12.19 -14.66
N PRO A 91 -6.53 -11.37 -15.42
CA PRO A 91 -7.89 -11.72 -15.85
C PRO A 91 -7.90 -12.99 -16.69
N LEU A 92 -8.86 -13.88 -16.42
CA LEU A 92 -9.30 -14.88 -17.39
C LEU A 92 -10.42 -14.28 -18.25
N PHE A 93 -10.14 -14.16 -19.54
CA PHE A 93 -11.12 -13.90 -20.58
C PHE A 93 -11.53 -15.21 -21.24
N HIS A 94 -12.59 -15.13 -22.06
CA HIS A 94 -13.09 -16.29 -22.77
C HIS A 94 -13.30 -15.94 -24.24
N ARG A 95 -12.64 -16.69 -25.12
CA ARG A 95 -12.76 -16.57 -26.58
C ARG A 95 -13.17 -17.93 -27.14
N GLU A 96 -14.30 -17.97 -27.84
CA GLU A 96 -14.82 -19.20 -28.42
C GLU A 96 -15.01 -20.32 -27.38
N GLY A 97 -15.35 -19.95 -26.14
CA GLY A 97 -15.53 -20.88 -25.02
C GLY A 97 -14.24 -21.40 -24.38
N MET A 98 -13.07 -20.96 -24.85
CA MET A 98 -11.77 -21.34 -24.29
C MET A 98 -11.20 -20.20 -23.43
N PRO A 99 -10.51 -20.52 -22.32
CA PRO A 99 -9.85 -19.52 -21.49
C PRO A 99 -8.70 -18.86 -22.25
N ASP A 100 -8.62 -17.54 -22.14
CA ASP A 100 -7.55 -16.69 -22.66
C ASP A 100 -7.09 -15.76 -21.53
N ILE A 101 -5.79 -15.57 -21.39
CA ILE A 101 -5.23 -14.79 -20.27
C ILE A 101 -4.44 -13.59 -20.77
N SER A 102 -4.46 -12.52 -20.00
CA SER A 102 -3.52 -11.41 -20.12
C SER A 102 -2.85 -11.18 -18.78
N VAL A 103 -1.53 -11.03 -18.77
CA VAL A 103 -0.79 -10.63 -17.58
C VAL A 103 -0.59 -9.13 -17.64
N LEU A 104 -1.19 -8.41 -16.69
CA LEU A 104 -1.20 -6.95 -16.62
C LEU A 104 -0.42 -6.48 -15.40
N THR A 105 0.24 -5.34 -15.54
CA THR A 105 0.63 -4.48 -14.42
C THR A 105 -0.59 -3.74 -13.87
N ALA A 106 -0.46 -3.13 -12.67
CA ALA A 106 -1.50 -2.25 -12.12
C ALA A 106 -1.87 -1.12 -13.09
N SER A 107 -0.89 -0.54 -13.79
CA SER A 107 -1.14 0.53 -14.77
C SER A 107 -1.91 0.04 -15.98
N GLU A 108 -1.56 -1.11 -16.54
CA GLU A 108 -2.29 -1.69 -17.67
C GLU A 108 -3.73 -2.08 -17.27
N PHE A 109 -3.94 -2.57 -16.06
CA PHE A 109 -5.27 -2.84 -15.53
C PHE A 109 -6.11 -1.57 -15.37
N VAL A 110 -5.53 -0.47 -14.88
CA VAL A 110 -6.22 0.83 -14.78
C VAL A 110 -6.65 1.31 -16.17
N GLU A 111 -5.76 1.24 -17.16
CA GLU A 111 -6.10 1.65 -18.53
C GLU A 111 -7.17 0.75 -19.16
N LEU A 112 -7.11 -0.56 -18.92
CA LEU A 112 -8.16 -1.48 -19.34
C LEU A 112 -9.52 -1.14 -18.70
N ASN A 113 -9.57 -0.87 -17.39
CA ASN A 113 -10.81 -0.51 -16.71
C ASN A 113 -11.40 0.80 -17.22
N LYS A 114 -10.56 1.82 -17.44
CA LYS A 114 -10.98 3.09 -18.03
C LYS A 114 -11.58 2.89 -19.43
N LEU A 115 -11.07 1.93 -20.20
CA LEU A 115 -11.61 1.61 -21.53
C LEU A 115 -12.94 0.87 -21.43
N LEU A 116 -13.03 -0.17 -20.59
CA LEU A 116 -14.22 -1.02 -20.47
C LEU A 116 -15.42 -0.31 -19.83
N PHE A 117 -15.16 0.55 -18.84
CA PHE A 117 -16.19 1.17 -18.02
C PHE A 117 -16.31 2.68 -18.23
N LYS A 118 -15.85 3.17 -19.40
CA LYS A 118 -15.90 4.59 -19.75
C LYS A 118 -17.32 5.17 -19.71
N ASP A 119 -18.27 4.44 -20.29
CA ASP A 119 -19.63 4.91 -20.56
C ASP A 119 -20.69 4.15 -19.74
N VAL A 120 -20.27 3.31 -18.79
CA VAL A 120 -21.15 2.47 -17.96
C VAL A 120 -20.75 2.53 -16.49
N GLY A 121 -21.73 2.41 -15.61
CA GLY A 121 -21.49 2.21 -14.18
C GLY A 121 -20.97 0.79 -13.97
N PHE A 122 -20.04 0.64 -13.03
CA PHE A 122 -19.48 -0.65 -12.69
C PHE A 122 -19.28 -0.71 -11.19
N TYR A 123 -19.93 -1.68 -10.56
CA TYR A 123 -19.83 -1.97 -9.15
C TYR A 123 -19.52 -3.44 -8.99
N GLU A 124 -18.45 -3.73 -8.27
CA GLU A 124 -18.08 -5.08 -7.87
C GLU A 124 -18.19 -5.18 -6.36
N THR A 125 -18.91 -6.17 -5.86
CA THR A 125 -19.16 -6.32 -4.42
C THR A 125 -18.82 -7.74 -3.99
N GLU A 126 -17.96 -7.85 -2.98
CA GLU A 126 -17.64 -9.12 -2.33
C GLU A 126 -18.90 -9.75 -1.70
N THR A 127 -19.10 -11.04 -1.91
CA THR A 127 -20.23 -11.79 -1.35
C THR A 127 -19.78 -12.80 -0.31
N TYR A 128 -18.66 -13.49 -0.57
CA TYR A 128 -18.04 -14.44 0.34
C TYR A 128 -16.53 -14.33 0.23
N ASN A 129 -15.82 -14.53 1.34
CA ASN A 129 -14.37 -14.64 1.31
C ASN A 129 -13.85 -15.71 2.27
N GLN A 130 -12.67 -16.24 1.95
CA GLN A 130 -11.90 -17.11 2.81
C GLN A 130 -10.45 -16.68 2.76
N THR A 131 -9.86 -16.50 3.94
CA THR A 131 -8.47 -16.06 4.11
C THR A 131 -7.63 -17.18 4.68
N ILE A 132 -6.53 -17.50 4.00
CA ILE A 132 -5.44 -18.34 4.53
C ILE A 132 -4.26 -17.44 4.79
N GLN A 133 -3.90 -17.24 6.07
CA GLN A 133 -2.76 -16.42 6.47
C GLN A 133 -1.70 -17.28 7.17
N VAL A 134 -0.44 -17.13 6.76
CA VAL A 134 0.72 -17.77 7.40
C VAL A 134 1.86 -16.76 7.48
N GLY A 135 2.23 -16.34 8.70
CA GLY A 135 3.26 -15.31 8.89
C GLY A 135 2.93 -14.01 8.15
N HIS A 136 3.85 -13.55 7.30
CA HIS A 136 3.73 -12.32 6.50
C HIS A 136 3.16 -12.55 5.10
N MET A 137 2.51 -13.69 4.83
CA MET A 137 1.83 -13.96 3.57
C MET A 137 0.38 -14.38 3.80
N ALA A 138 -0.47 -14.06 2.82
CA ALA A 138 -1.86 -14.45 2.82
C ALA A 138 -2.36 -14.78 1.40
N THR A 139 -3.35 -15.65 1.32
CA THR A 139 -4.20 -15.82 0.15
C THR A 139 -5.63 -15.53 0.54
N VAL A 140 -6.31 -14.70 -0.23
CA VAL A 140 -7.74 -14.41 -0.06
C VAL A 140 -8.46 -14.90 -1.30
N ILE A 141 -9.36 -15.86 -1.11
CA ILE A 141 -10.31 -16.29 -2.12
C ILE A 141 -11.58 -15.49 -1.88
N SER A 142 -12.04 -14.75 -2.89
CA SER A 142 -13.08 -13.73 -2.74
C SER A 142 -14.09 -13.83 -3.87
N ALA A 143 -15.29 -14.33 -3.58
CA ALA A 143 -16.40 -14.35 -4.50
C ALA A 143 -17.04 -12.96 -4.60
N TYR A 144 -17.50 -12.59 -5.80
CA TYR A 144 -18.10 -11.29 -6.04
C TYR A 144 -19.29 -11.35 -6.99
N GLU A 145 -20.03 -10.25 -7.00
CA GLU A 145 -21.06 -9.93 -7.98
C GLU A 145 -20.79 -8.57 -8.62
N SER A 146 -20.98 -8.49 -9.95
CA SER A 146 -20.88 -7.25 -10.71
C SER A 146 -22.26 -6.69 -11.07
N ARG A 147 -22.43 -5.38 -10.92
CA ARG A 147 -23.67 -4.63 -11.19
C ARG A 147 -23.39 -3.34 -11.96
N GLU A 148 -24.37 -2.86 -12.72
CA GLU A 148 -24.32 -1.53 -13.35
C GLU A 148 -24.51 -0.41 -12.32
N SER A 149 -25.32 -0.65 -11.29
CA SER A 149 -25.48 0.22 -10.12
C SER A 149 -25.91 -0.60 -8.90
N PRO A 150 -25.76 -0.09 -7.66
CA PRO A 150 -26.07 -0.86 -6.44
C PRO A 150 -27.51 -1.40 -6.39
N ASP A 151 -28.46 -0.68 -6.97
CA ASP A 151 -29.88 -1.04 -6.97
C ASP A 151 -30.28 -1.99 -8.12
N LYS A 152 -29.34 -2.37 -9.00
CA LYS A 152 -29.60 -3.24 -10.15
C LYS A 152 -29.27 -4.70 -9.82
N PRO A 153 -29.93 -5.67 -10.47
CA PRO A 153 -29.54 -7.07 -10.39
C PRO A 153 -28.08 -7.27 -10.84
N ALA A 154 -27.39 -8.23 -10.23
CA ALA A 154 -26.06 -8.64 -10.68
C ALA A 154 -26.14 -9.24 -12.10
N TYR A 155 -25.26 -8.80 -12.99
CA TYR A 155 -25.16 -9.31 -14.37
C TYR A 155 -24.00 -10.29 -14.56
N SER A 156 -23.13 -10.42 -13.56
CA SER A 156 -22.02 -11.37 -13.53
C SER A 156 -21.68 -11.76 -12.10
N ARG A 157 -21.16 -12.97 -11.95
CA ARG A 157 -20.53 -13.50 -10.75
C ARG A 157 -19.15 -14.00 -11.08
N GLY A 158 -18.24 -13.87 -10.13
CA GLY A 158 -16.88 -14.35 -10.29
C GLY A 158 -16.19 -14.58 -8.97
N ILE A 159 -14.92 -14.96 -9.08
CA ILE A 159 -14.06 -15.24 -7.94
C ILE A 159 -12.67 -14.66 -8.19
N ASN A 160 -12.20 -13.83 -7.27
CA ASN A 160 -10.84 -13.33 -7.23
C ASN A 160 -10.00 -14.23 -6.30
N THR A 161 -8.76 -14.51 -6.69
CA THR A 161 -7.74 -15.09 -5.81
C THR A 161 -6.60 -14.10 -5.65
N PHE A 162 -6.50 -13.47 -4.49
CA PHE A 162 -5.43 -12.53 -4.16
C PHE A 162 -4.29 -13.25 -3.45
N GLN A 163 -3.05 -13.01 -3.87
CA GLN A 163 -1.87 -13.30 -3.06
C GLN A 163 -1.34 -11.99 -2.49
N LEU A 164 -1.18 -11.94 -1.17
CA LEU A 164 -0.76 -10.77 -0.43
C LEU A 164 0.44 -11.07 0.45
N VAL A 165 1.24 -10.04 0.68
CA VAL A 165 2.41 -10.07 1.56
C VAL A 165 2.43 -8.84 2.45
N ASN A 166 3.05 -8.95 3.61
CA ASN A 166 3.26 -7.85 4.54
C ASN A 166 4.76 -7.55 4.65
N ASP A 167 5.16 -6.30 4.40
CA ASP A 167 6.57 -5.86 4.41
C ASP A 167 7.09 -5.45 5.79
N GLY A 168 6.33 -5.76 6.85
CA GLY A 168 6.57 -5.33 8.22
C GLY A 168 5.88 -4.01 8.59
N ARG A 169 5.34 -3.27 7.61
CA ARG A 169 4.61 -2.00 7.82
C ARG A 169 3.16 -2.10 7.39
N ARG A 170 2.89 -2.75 6.26
CA ARG A 170 1.55 -2.92 5.69
C ARG A 170 1.47 -4.13 4.77
N TRP A 171 0.26 -4.49 4.39
CA TRP A 171 -0.03 -5.46 3.35
C TRP A 171 0.06 -4.84 1.95
N CYS A 172 0.36 -5.65 0.96
CA CYS A 172 0.19 -5.31 -0.45
C CYS A 172 -0.19 -6.56 -1.26
N VAL A 173 -0.88 -6.34 -2.37
CA VAL A 173 -1.17 -7.38 -3.37
C VAL A 173 0.09 -7.61 -4.20
N ILE A 174 0.51 -8.87 -4.35
CA ILE A 174 1.58 -9.26 -5.28
C ILE A 174 1.03 -9.99 -6.51
N SER A 175 -0.14 -10.61 -6.40
CA SER A 175 -0.85 -11.12 -7.56
C SER A 175 -2.35 -11.17 -7.31
N VAL A 176 -3.11 -11.02 -8.38
CA VAL A 176 -4.54 -11.34 -8.40
C VAL A 176 -4.87 -12.01 -9.73
N THR A 177 -5.67 -13.07 -9.65
CA THR A 177 -6.21 -13.80 -10.80
C THR A 177 -7.70 -13.99 -10.56
N TRP A 178 -8.51 -13.96 -11.61
CA TRP A 178 -9.94 -14.19 -11.48
C TRP A 178 -10.56 -14.79 -12.71
N ASP A 179 -11.70 -15.43 -12.48
CA ASP A 179 -12.62 -15.90 -13.51
C ASP A 179 -14.06 -15.50 -13.15
N SER A 180 -14.95 -15.58 -14.14
CA SER A 180 -16.37 -15.22 -14.04
C SER A 180 -17.26 -16.14 -14.86
N ASP A 181 -18.56 -16.07 -14.58
CA ASP A 181 -19.61 -16.77 -15.31
C ASP A 181 -19.70 -16.42 -16.81
N LYS A 182 -18.90 -15.46 -17.30
CA LYS A 182 -18.79 -15.11 -18.73
C LYS A 182 -18.15 -16.21 -19.57
N GLY A 183 -17.49 -17.19 -18.96
CA GLY A 183 -16.90 -18.33 -19.67
C GLY A 183 -17.86 -19.45 -20.05
N GLY A 184 -19.13 -19.39 -19.64
CA GLY A 184 -20.11 -20.45 -19.93
C GLY A 184 -19.93 -21.74 -19.11
N HIS A 185 -19.04 -21.72 -18.11
CA HIS A 185 -18.86 -22.77 -17.12
C HIS A 185 -19.58 -22.41 -15.80
N ASP A 186 -19.86 -23.40 -14.95
CA ASP A 186 -20.61 -23.21 -13.71
C ASP A 186 -19.75 -22.61 -12.59
N ILE A 187 -19.57 -21.29 -12.64
CA ILE A 187 -18.92 -20.53 -11.57
C ILE A 187 -19.76 -20.50 -10.29
N ALA A 188 -21.08 -20.39 -10.40
CA ALA A 188 -21.94 -20.24 -9.23
C ALA A 188 -21.95 -21.51 -8.36
N GLY A 189 -22.09 -22.69 -8.97
CA GLY A 189 -21.97 -23.97 -8.29
C GLY A 189 -20.59 -24.19 -7.67
N SER A 190 -19.52 -23.84 -8.42
CA SER A 190 -18.15 -23.93 -7.91
C SER A 190 -17.91 -23.03 -6.70
N ILE A 191 -18.44 -21.80 -6.71
CA ILE A 191 -18.39 -20.88 -5.56
C ILE A 191 -19.15 -21.51 -4.37
N ALA A 192 -20.34 -22.07 -4.60
CA ALA A 192 -21.13 -22.68 -3.54
C ALA A 192 -20.40 -23.86 -2.88
N GLU A 193 -19.69 -24.69 -3.65
CA GLU A 193 -18.85 -25.77 -3.14
C GLU A 193 -17.68 -25.25 -2.30
N VAL A 194 -16.97 -24.22 -2.79
CA VAL A 194 -15.81 -23.63 -2.09
C VAL A 194 -16.21 -23.04 -0.73
N PHE A 195 -17.37 -22.36 -0.66
CA PHE A 195 -17.81 -21.67 0.55
C PHE A 195 -18.82 -22.47 1.40
N GLY A 196 -19.28 -23.63 0.92
CA GLY A 196 -20.26 -24.47 1.61
C GLY A 196 -21.63 -23.81 1.75
N THR A 197 -22.12 -23.15 0.70
CA THR A 197 -23.34 -22.31 0.72
C THR A 197 -24.55 -22.93 0.01
N GLU A 198 -24.65 -24.27 -0.01
CA GLU A 198 -25.80 -25.01 -0.56
C GLU A 198 -27.15 -24.67 0.10
#